data_AF-A0A8J5MQ90-F1
#
_entry.id   AF-A0A8J5MQ90-F1
#
_cell.length_a   1.000
_cell.length_b   1.000
_cell.length_c   1.000
_cell.angle_alpha   90.00
_cell.angle_beta   90.00
_cell.angle_gamma   90.00
#
_symmetry.space_group_name_H-M   'P 1'
#
loop_
_entity.id
_entity.type
_entity.pdbx_description
1 polymer ?
#
loop_
_entity_poly.entity_id
_entity_poly.type
_entity_poly.pdbx_seq_one_letter_code
_entity_poly.pdbx_strand_id
1 'polypeptide(L)'
;MSSQRYARALLSGAAALRNTAVYQGQRNTHRCAHSRSLTLATAARQQLASAEAPRPGSGVISASTGSDALQITFCDGRRSEIPYSWLRDNCQCHKCSSCTSLTQPVNTEFELGAHPEIIQSNVFGVVVDWSDGHISKYPGEWLHQVAHTVYGR
;
A
#
# COMPACT_ATOMS: atom_id res chain seq x y z
N MET A 1 -38.76 38.22 -45.67
CA MET A 1 -37.29 38.08 -45.62
C MET A 1 -36.94 37.37 -44.31
N SER A 2 -36.38 36.15 -44.39
CA SER A 2 -35.68 35.37 -43.33
C SER A 2 -36.41 35.10 -41.99
N SER A 3 -36.26 33.98 -41.29
CA SER A 3 -35.59 32.69 -41.50
C SER A 3 -36.09 31.74 -40.40
N GLN A 4 -36.04 30.43 -40.68
CA GLN A 4 -36.18 29.23 -39.84
C GLN A 4 -36.06 29.41 -38.32
N ARG A 5 -36.82 28.64 -37.50
CA ARG A 5 -36.30 27.67 -36.49
C ARG A 5 -37.31 26.57 -36.15
N TYR A 6 -36.75 25.38 -35.99
CA TYR A 6 -37.37 24.07 -35.86
C TYR A 6 -37.95 23.73 -34.47
N ALA A 7 -38.99 22.90 -34.51
CA ALA A 7 -39.49 21.86 -33.60
C ALA A 7 -38.90 21.68 -32.18
N ARG A 8 -39.80 21.45 -31.21
CA ARG A 8 -39.63 20.44 -30.15
C ARG A 8 -40.96 20.12 -29.45
N ALA A 9 -41.48 18.92 -29.67
CA ALA A 9 -42.55 18.29 -28.90
C ALA A 9 -41.91 17.32 -27.87
N LEU A 10 -42.35 17.38 -26.61
CA LEU A 10 -42.01 16.40 -25.56
C LEU A 10 -43.35 15.96 -24.94
N LEU A 11 -43.83 14.78 -25.32
CA LEU A 11 -43.69 13.48 -24.61
C LEU A 11 -44.68 13.30 -23.44
N SER A 12 -45.74 12.55 -23.77
CA SER A 12 -46.47 11.54 -22.99
C SER A 12 -45.66 10.95 -21.82
N GLY A 13 -46.17 10.70 -20.62
CA GLY A 13 -47.42 10.02 -20.27
C GLY A 13 -47.10 8.59 -19.82
N ALA A 14 -47.23 8.27 -18.53
CA ALA A 14 -47.32 6.88 -18.04
C ALA A 14 -47.85 6.84 -16.60
N ALA A 15 -49.12 6.44 -16.48
CA ALA A 15 -49.65 5.83 -15.28
C ALA A 15 -49.45 4.31 -15.38
N ALA A 16 -49.02 3.65 -14.29
CA ALA A 16 -49.23 2.22 -14.14
C ALA A 16 -49.27 1.83 -12.65
N LEU A 17 -50.37 1.19 -12.31
CA LEU A 17 -50.75 0.64 -11.01
C LEU A 17 -50.33 -0.84 -10.90
N ARG A 18 -50.26 -1.31 -9.63
CA ARG A 18 -50.44 -2.71 -9.15
C ARG A 18 -49.30 -3.70 -9.44
N ASN A 19 -49.18 -4.84 -8.77
CA ASN A 19 -49.33 -5.30 -7.38
C ASN A 19 -48.80 -6.76 -7.39
N THR A 20 -48.17 -7.21 -6.30
CA THR A 20 -47.97 -8.60 -5.84
C THR A 20 -47.51 -9.70 -6.82
N ALA A 21 -46.38 -10.32 -6.48
CA ALA A 21 -46.23 -11.77 -6.63
C ALA A 21 -45.50 -12.34 -5.41
N VAL A 22 -46.25 -13.10 -4.60
CA VAL A 22 -45.74 -14.01 -3.57
C VAL A 22 -45.09 -15.18 -4.31
N TYR A 23 -43.82 -15.46 -4.03
CA TYR A 23 -43.23 -16.76 -4.36
C TYR A 23 -42.37 -17.25 -3.21
N GLN A 24 -42.96 -18.11 -2.38
CA GLN A 24 -42.23 -18.98 -1.48
C GLN A 24 -41.86 -20.25 -2.26
N GLY A 25 -40.57 -20.42 -2.54
CA GLY A 25 -40.01 -21.65 -3.08
C GLY A 25 -38.89 -22.13 -2.17
N GLN A 26 -39.25 -22.92 -1.17
CA GLN A 26 -38.32 -23.57 -0.25
C GLN A 26 -37.62 -24.75 -0.94
N ARG A 27 -36.33 -24.91 -0.61
CA ARG A 27 -35.48 -26.12 -0.68
C ARG A 27 -34.82 -26.47 -2.01
N ASN A 28 -33.50 -26.23 -2.07
CA ASN A 28 -32.58 -27.35 -2.27
C ASN A 28 -31.25 -27.12 -1.54
N THR A 29 -30.88 -28.10 -0.73
CA THR A 29 -29.70 -28.11 0.12
C THR A 29 -28.46 -28.51 -0.68
N HIS A 30 -27.55 -27.57 -0.94
CA HIS A 30 -26.15 -27.89 -1.21
C HIS A 30 -25.29 -27.16 -0.19
N ARG A 31 -24.76 -27.92 0.77
CA ARG A 31 -23.65 -27.48 1.62
C ARG A 31 -22.43 -27.30 0.73
N CYS A 32 -22.00 -26.06 0.53
CA CYS A 32 -20.58 -25.76 0.33
C CYS A 32 -20.23 -24.64 1.31
N ALA A 33 -19.37 -24.97 2.27
CA ALA A 33 -18.99 -24.08 3.35
C ALA A 33 -18.02 -22.99 2.84
N HIS A 34 -18.02 -21.85 3.54
CA HIS A 34 -17.06 -20.74 3.47
C HIS A 34 -17.19 -19.74 2.30
N SER A 35 -18.25 -18.93 2.33
CA SER A 35 -18.10 -17.51 2.03
C SER A 35 -18.38 -16.73 3.29
N ARG A 36 -17.33 -16.37 4.04
CA ARG A 36 -17.47 -15.39 5.13
C ARG A 36 -17.64 -14.05 4.44
N SER A 37 -18.90 -13.70 4.16
CA SER A 37 -19.27 -12.36 3.73
C SER A 37 -18.97 -11.40 4.88
N LEU A 38 -17.73 -10.92 4.93
CA LEU A 38 -17.34 -9.87 5.86
C LEU A 38 -18.13 -8.63 5.49
N THR A 39 -18.82 -8.04 6.45
CA THR A 39 -19.49 -6.76 6.20
C THR A 39 -18.45 -5.70 5.86
N LEU A 40 -18.82 -4.66 5.11
CA LEU A 40 -17.91 -3.55 4.77
C LEU A 40 -17.25 -2.97 6.03
N ALA A 41 -17.96 -2.94 7.15
CA ALA A 41 -17.45 -2.52 8.45
C ALA A 41 -16.42 -3.50 9.04
N THR A 42 -16.59 -4.81 8.85
CA THR A 42 -15.61 -5.82 9.27
C THR A 42 -14.35 -5.76 8.41
N ALA A 43 -14.51 -5.61 7.09
CA ALA A 43 -13.39 -5.41 6.17
C ALA A 43 -12.63 -4.11 6.47
N ALA A 44 -13.34 -3.00 6.71
CA ALA A 44 -12.74 -1.73 7.10
C ALA A 44 -11.99 -1.82 8.44
N ARG A 45 -12.56 -2.53 9.43
CA ARG A 45 -11.89 -2.79 10.71
C ARG A 45 -10.62 -3.64 10.54
N GLN A 46 -10.64 -4.63 9.65
CA GLN A 46 -9.44 -5.42 9.33
C GLN A 46 -8.38 -4.60 8.57
N GLN A 47 -8.80 -3.72 7.67
CA GLN A 47 -7.90 -2.80 6.98
C GLN A 47 -7.26 -1.80 7.96
N LEU A 48 -8.02 -1.28 8.93
CA LEU A 48 -7.51 -0.39 9.98
C LEU A 48 -6.65 -1.13 11.01
N ALA A 49 -6.97 -2.39 11.31
CA ALA A 49 -6.17 -3.25 12.20
C ALA A 49 -4.82 -3.67 11.59
N SER A 50 -4.58 -3.42 10.30
CA SER A 50 -3.25 -3.61 9.70
C SER A 50 -2.26 -2.50 10.09
N ALA A 51 -2.72 -1.43 10.74
CA ALA A 51 -1.84 -0.52 11.49
C ALA A 51 -1.50 -1.14 12.85
N GLU A 52 -0.90 -2.33 12.83
CA GLU A 52 -0.37 -2.97 14.03
C GLU A 52 0.65 -2.01 14.67
N ALA A 53 0.55 -1.80 15.99
CA ALA A 53 1.53 -0.99 16.70
C ALA A 53 2.94 -1.58 16.48
N PRO A 54 4.01 -0.77 16.40
CA PRO A 54 5.35 -1.30 16.26
C PRO A 54 5.63 -2.26 17.41
N ARG A 55 6.25 -3.40 17.12
CA ARG A 55 6.64 -4.33 18.18
C ARG A 55 7.47 -3.57 19.23
N PRO A 56 7.33 -3.91 20.53
CA PRO A 56 8.09 -3.27 21.58
C PRO A 56 9.60 -3.29 21.24
N GLY A 57 10.20 -2.11 21.16
CA GLY A 57 11.63 -1.93 20.85
C GLY A 57 11.98 -1.69 19.38
N SER A 58 11.13 -2.09 18.41
CA SER A 58 11.44 -1.92 16.97
C SER A 58 10.95 -0.60 16.37
N GLY A 59 10.30 0.24 17.17
CA GLY A 59 9.88 1.58 16.75
C GLY A 59 11.10 2.47 16.46
N VAL A 60 10.97 3.38 15.50
CA VAL A 60 12.04 4.32 15.15
C VAL A 60 11.91 5.57 16.03
N ILE A 61 12.93 5.86 16.84
CA ILE A 61 13.01 7.09 17.63
C ILE A 61 13.47 8.25 16.74
N SER A 62 14.53 8.01 15.96
CA SER A 62 15.12 9.00 15.08
C SER A 62 15.75 8.35 13.87
N ALA A 63 15.71 9.05 12.75
CA ALA A 63 16.48 8.75 11.57
C ALA A 63 17.17 10.04 11.09
N SER A 64 18.45 9.95 10.78
CA SER A 64 19.24 11.06 10.25
C SER A 64 19.98 10.66 8.99
N THR A 65 20.18 11.64 8.12
CA THR A 65 20.88 11.46 6.84
C THR A 65 22.39 11.43 7.10
N GLY A 66 23.05 10.33 6.74
CA GLY A 66 24.52 10.25 6.62
C GLY A 66 24.97 10.54 5.19
N SER A 67 26.27 10.42 4.91
CA SER A 67 26.79 10.58 3.54
C SER A 67 26.30 9.46 2.62
N ASP A 68 26.42 8.21 3.08
CA ASP A 68 26.16 7.01 2.27
C ASP A 68 25.16 6.04 2.91
N ALA A 69 24.75 6.33 4.15
CA ALA A 69 23.88 5.48 4.94
C ALA A 69 22.86 6.26 5.76
N LEU A 70 21.71 5.65 5.95
CA LEU A 70 20.69 6.07 6.91
C LEU A 70 21.15 5.70 8.31
N GLN A 71 21.30 6.68 9.19
CA GLN A 71 21.55 6.45 10.61
C GLN A 71 20.21 6.39 11.33
N ILE A 72 19.96 5.30 12.06
CA ILE A 72 18.68 5.06 12.72
C ILE A 72 18.90 4.69 14.19
N THR A 73 18.03 5.23 15.06
CA THR A 73 17.96 4.85 16.48
C THR A 73 16.59 4.25 16.76
N PHE A 74 16.56 3.06 17.35
CA PHE A 74 15.35 2.33 17.69
C PHE A 74 14.93 2.52 19.15
N CYS A 75 13.68 2.16 19.47
CA CYS A 75 13.09 2.27 20.81
C CYS A 75 13.82 1.43 21.87
N ASP A 76 14.50 0.36 21.48
CA ASP A 76 15.36 -0.45 22.36
C ASP A 76 16.74 0.18 22.64
N GLY A 77 17.00 1.37 22.09
CA GLY A 77 18.26 2.11 22.24
C GLY A 77 19.34 1.70 21.25
N ARG A 78 19.11 0.69 20.40
CA ARG A 78 20.08 0.30 19.37
C ARG A 78 20.19 1.37 18.31
N ARG A 79 21.42 1.56 17.83
CA ARG A 79 21.73 2.41 16.68
C ARG A 79 22.25 1.55 15.55
N SER A 80 21.90 1.91 14.33
CA SER A 80 22.32 1.17 13.14
C SER A 80 22.52 2.13 11.98
N GLU A 81 23.40 1.73 11.07
CA GLU A 81 23.64 2.43 9.81
C GLU A 81 23.24 1.50 8.68
N ILE A 82 22.36 1.95 7.80
CA ILE A 82 21.85 1.14 6.69
C ILE A 82 22.17 1.87 5.38
N PRO A 83 23.02 1.32 4.50
CA PRO A 83 23.42 1.97 3.27
C PRO A 83 22.24 2.31 2.37
N TYR A 84 22.33 3.46 1.70
CA TYR A 84 21.31 3.87 0.74
C TYR A 84 21.24 2.93 -0.47
N SER A 85 22.38 2.43 -0.93
CA SER A 85 22.43 1.41 -1.99
C SER A 85 21.59 0.18 -1.62
N TRP A 86 21.80 -0.35 -0.42
CA TRP A 86 21.09 -1.52 0.07
C TRP A 86 19.59 -1.25 0.27
N LEU A 87 19.21 -0.08 0.80
CA LEU A 87 17.79 0.31 0.88
C LEU A 87 17.18 0.35 -0.53
N ARG A 88 17.87 0.96 -1.50
CA ARG A 88 17.40 1.07 -2.88
C ARG A 88 17.26 -0.29 -3.58
N ASP A 89 18.17 -1.22 -3.32
CA ASP A 89 18.08 -2.63 -3.76
C ASP A 89 16.81 -3.30 -3.22
N ASN A 90 16.48 -3.01 -1.96
CA ASN A 90 15.35 -3.59 -1.25
C ASN A 90 14.11 -2.69 -1.28
N CYS A 91 13.98 -1.87 -2.33
CA CYS A 91 12.88 -0.94 -2.50
C CYS A 91 11.52 -1.66 -2.48
N GLN A 92 10.67 -1.31 -1.50
CA GLN A 92 9.36 -1.95 -1.28
C GLN A 92 8.20 -1.20 -1.97
N CYS A 93 8.49 -0.32 -2.94
CA CYS A 93 7.44 0.38 -3.67
C CYS A 93 6.68 -0.58 -4.61
N HIS A 94 5.50 -0.18 -5.07
CA HIS A 94 4.66 -1.01 -5.95
C HIS A 94 5.36 -1.37 -7.28
N LYS A 95 6.17 -0.45 -7.82
CA LYS A 95 6.94 -0.68 -9.07
C LYS A 95 7.97 -1.81 -8.89
N CYS A 96 8.61 -1.90 -7.73
CA CYS A 96 9.64 -2.90 -7.46
C CYS A 96 9.05 -4.24 -6.97
N SER A 97 8.05 -4.19 -6.09
CA SER A 97 7.43 -5.40 -5.49
C SER A 97 6.61 -6.24 -6.49
N SER A 98 6.14 -5.65 -7.58
CA SER A 98 5.40 -6.36 -8.64
C SER A 98 6.28 -7.21 -9.56
N CYS A 99 7.61 -7.02 -9.55
CA CYS A 99 8.56 -7.82 -10.35
C CYS A 99 8.82 -9.24 -9.80
N THR A 100 8.14 -9.66 -8.74
CA THR A 100 8.35 -10.98 -8.09
C THR A 100 7.74 -12.17 -8.87
N SER A 101 7.23 -11.98 -10.10
CA SER A 101 6.75 -13.08 -10.96
C SER A 101 7.87 -13.62 -11.87
N LEU A 102 8.66 -14.55 -11.33
CA LEU A 102 9.44 -15.64 -12.00
C LEU A 102 10.28 -15.38 -13.25
N THR A 103 10.44 -14.16 -13.71
CA THR A 103 11.47 -13.79 -14.67
C THR A 103 11.96 -12.45 -14.20
N GLN A 104 13.00 -12.45 -13.38
CA GLN A 104 13.75 -11.24 -13.14
C GLN A 104 14.49 -10.98 -14.46
N PRO A 105 14.07 -10.03 -15.34
CA PRO A 105 15.10 -9.44 -16.17
C PRO A 105 16.11 -8.92 -15.15
N VAL A 106 17.35 -9.38 -15.25
CA VAL A 106 18.45 -8.61 -14.69
C VAL A 106 18.35 -7.27 -15.40
N ASN A 107 17.62 -6.33 -14.82
CA ASN A 107 17.57 -4.96 -15.24
C ASN A 107 18.94 -4.41 -14.84
N THR A 108 19.89 -4.65 -15.74
CA THR A 108 21.26 -4.14 -15.76
C THR A 108 21.29 -2.61 -15.85
N GLU A 109 20.14 -1.94 -15.89
CA GLU A 109 19.97 -0.52 -15.51
C GLU A 109 19.70 -0.37 -14.01
N PHE A 110 20.53 -1.02 -13.20
CA PHE A 110 20.75 -0.58 -11.82
C PHE A 110 21.47 0.77 -11.91
N GLU A 111 20.69 1.84 -12.06
CA GLU A 111 21.24 3.19 -12.18
C GLU A 111 22.06 3.52 -10.93
N LEU A 112 23.39 3.51 -11.13
CA LEU A 112 24.48 3.69 -10.16
C LEU A 112 24.49 5.08 -9.46
N GLY A 113 23.33 5.71 -9.27
CA GLY A 113 23.25 7.08 -8.75
C GLY A 113 21.95 7.46 -8.04
N ALA A 114 21.02 6.52 -7.83
CA ALA A 114 19.82 6.81 -7.04
C ALA A 114 20.23 7.12 -5.59
N HIS A 115 20.09 8.38 -5.19
CA HIS A 115 20.38 8.87 -3.85
C HIS A 115 19.08 9.34 -3.18
N PRO A 116 19.01 9.31 -1.84
CA PRO A 116 17.87 9.86 -1.15
C PRO A 116 17.80 11.38 -1.37
N GLU A 117 16.63 11.90 -1.68
CA GLU A 117 16.35 13.34 -1.71
C GLU A 117 15.63 13.79 -0.43
N ILE A 118 14.65 12.99 0.00
CA ILE A 118 13.85 13.28 1.18
C ILE A 118 13.76 12.03 2.04
N ILE A 119 14.05 12.20 3.33
CA ILE A 119 13.91 11.14 4.35
C ILE A 119 12.95 11.65 5.41
N GLN A 120 11.89 10.88 5.65
CA GLN A 120 10.91 11.12 6.69
C GLN A 120 10.82 9.91 7.60
N SER A 121 10.82 10.12 8.91
CA SER A 121 10.69 9.02 9.87
C SER A 121 9.60 9.30 10.89
N ASN A 122 8.97 8.22 11.37
CA ASN A 122 8.10 8.23 12.53
C ASN A 122 8.26 6.91 13.28
N VAL A 123 7.54 6.72 14.39
CA VAL A 123 7.65 5.51 15.21
C VAL A 123 7.40 4.20 14.43
N PHE A 124 6.66 4.24 13.33
CA PHE A 124 6.33 3.07 12.52
C PHE A 124 7.36 2.75 11.45
N GLY A 125 8.30 3.64 11.14
CA GLY A 125 9.31 3.39 10.12
C GLY A 125 9.84 4.65 9.42
N VAL A 126 10.39 4.43 8.23
CA VAL A 126 11.05 5.45 7.41
C VAL A 126 10.48 5.45 6.00
N VAL A 127 10.25 6.64 5.45
CA VAL A 127 9.91 6.87 4.05
C VAL A 127 11.08 7.58 3.39
N VAL A 128 11.49 7.07 2.24
CA VAL A 128 12.58 7.65 1.43
C VAL A 128 12.04 7.98 0.04
N ASP A 129 12.19 9.24 -0.34
CA ASP A 129 12.05 9.71 -1.72
C ASP A 129 13.41 9.67 -2.40
N TRP A 130 13.48 9.03 -3.56
CA TRP A 130 14.70 8.78 -4.30
C TRP A 130 14.76 9.68 -5.53
N SER A 131 15.97 10.08 -5.94
CA SER A 131 16.18 10.95 -7.11
C SER A 131 15.68 10.36 -8.44
N ASP A 132 15.45 9.06 -8.50
CA ASP A 132 14.87 8.36 -9.66
C ASP A 132 13.33 8.30 -9.62
N GLY A 133 12.70 9.03 -8.69
CA GLY A 133 11.25 9.11 -8.51
C GLY A 133 10.62 7.88 -7.84
N HIS A 134 11.41 7.03 -7.18
CA HIS A 134 10.89 6.00 -6.30
C HIS A 134 10.53 6.57 -4.92
N ILE A 135 9.40 6.12 -4.37
CA ILE A 135 9.03 6.39 -2.98
C ILE A 135 8.95 5.07 -2.25
N SER A 136 9.90 4.84 -1.34
CA SER A 136 10.00 3.60 -0.58
C SER A 136 9.55 3.79 0.85
N LYS A 137 8.75 2.86 1.36
CA LYS A 137 8.29 2.85 2.75
C LYS A 137 8.88 1.62 3.44
N TYR A 138 9.70 1.84 4.45
CA TYR A 138 10.37 0.80 5.22
C TYR A 138 9.79 0.74 6.63
N PRO A 139 9.07 -0.34 7.00
CA PRO A 139 8.58 -0.52 8.36
C PRO A 139 9.73 -0.59 9.37
N GLY A 140 9.55 0.01 10.55
CA GLY A 140 10.55 0.02 11.61
C GLY A 140 10.93 -1.39 12.06
N GLU A 141 9.97 -2.32 12.12
CA GLU A 141 10.24 -3.73 12.41
C GLU A 141 11.17 -4.37 11.37
N TRP A 142 10.92 -4.12 10.08
CA TRP A 142 11.76 -4.64 9.02
C TRP A 142 13.17 -4.04 9.08
N LEU A 143 13.28 -2.73 9.28
CA LEU A 143 14.56 -2.05 9.45
C LEU A 143 15.35 -2.58 10.66
N HIS A 144 14.67 -2.88 11.76
CA HIS A 144 15.28 -3.46 12.97
C HIS A 144 15.84 -4.87 12.71
N GLN A 145 15.10 -5.71 11.98
CA GLN A 145 15.55 -7.06 11.60
C GLN A 145 16.77 -7.02 10.67
N VAL A 146 16.74 -6.18 9.64
CA VAL A 146 17.84 -6.12 8.66
C VAL A 146 19.08 -5.42 9.23
N ALA A 147 18.90 -4.45 10.12
CA ALA A 147 20.01 -3.85 10.87
C ALA A 147 20.81 -4.89 11.67
N HIS A 148 20.13 -5.89 12.25
CA HIS A 148 20.82 -7.01 12.91
C HIS A 148 21.54 -7.93 11.92
N THR A 149 20.92 -8.18 10.77
CA THR A 149 21.41 -9.18 9.80
C THR A 149 22.58 -8.66 8.96
N VAL A 150 22.58 -7.38 8.61
CA VAL A 150 23.61 -6.77 7.74
C VAL A 150 24.84 -6.30 8.53
N TYR A 151 24.69 -5.95 9.82
CA TYR A 151 25.76 -5.34 10.63
C TYR A 151 25.96 -5.93 12.03
N GLY A 152 25.41 -7.12 12.31
CA GLY A 152 25.69 -7.85 13.54
C GLY A 152 27.14 -8.33 13.61
N ARG A 153 28.03 -7.51 14.17
CA ARG A 153 29.25 -7.95 14.86
C ARG A 153 29.07 -7.80 16.36
#